data_AF-A0A2K3LND8-F1
#
_entry.id   AF-A0A2K3LND8-F1
#
_cell.length_a   1.000
_cell.length_b   1.000
_cell.length_c   1.000
_cell.angle_alpha   90.00
_cell.angle_beta   90.00
_cell.angle_gamma   90.00
#
_symmetry.space_group_name_H-M   'P 1'
#
loop_
_entity.id
_entity.type
_entity.pdbx_description
1 polymer ?
#
loop_
_entity_poly.entity_id
_entity_poly.type
_entity_poly.pdbx_seq_one_letter_code
_entity_poly.pdbx_strand_id
1 'polypeptide(L)'
;RTATSKLTMENVPWHADVKAFSEALALKSQGEYEVACEHVHSCCVLLAKTKKFKIDGQWYTWIDYEKFHDLVASGSTFDSKDYMAATPAWAVYGAEEGGFDPAQLRYKKERHHKSSRKESG
;
A
#
# COMPACT_ATOMS: atom_id res chain seq x y z
N ARG A 1 22.09 23.23 -20.99
CA ARG A 1 20.78 23.75 -20.53
C ARG A 1 20.18 22.69 -19.63
N THR A 2 20.05 22.99 -18.34
CA THR A 2 19.44 22.11 -17.34
C THR A 2 17.95 21.97 -17.65
N ALA A 3 17.49 20.75 -17.95
CA ALA A 3 16.07 20.47 -18.11
C ALA A 3 15.43 20.50 -16.71
N THR A 4 14.77 21.60 -16.37
CA THR A 4 13.86 21.64 -15.24
C THR A 4 12.71 20.69 -15.51
N SER A 5 12.55 19.67 -14.68
CA SER A 5 11.47 18.68 -14.77
C SER A 5 10.10 19.38 -14.82
N LYS A 6 9.28 19.10 -15.83
CA LYS A 6 7.90 19.61 -15.98
C LYS A 6 6.89 18.95 -15.02
N LEU A 7 7.37 18.37 -13.92
CA LEU A 7 6.53 17.71 -12.93
C LEU A 7 5.87 18.78 -12.06
N THR A 8 4.55 18.92 -12.17
CA THR A 8 3.72 19.77 -11.32
C THR A 8 2.86 18.89 -10.42
N MET A 9 2.32 19.47 -9.33
CA MET A 9 1.39 18.76 -8.45
C MET A 9 0.12 18.31 -9.17
N GLU A 10 -0.27 18.98 -10.25
CA GLU A 10 -1.41 18.61 -11.10
C GLU A 10 -1.19 17.27 -11.82
N ASN A 11 0.07 16.86 -12.02
CA ASN A 11 0.43 15.59 -12.64
C ASN A 11 0.51 14.44 -11.62
N VAL A 12 0.26 14.70 -10.33
CA VAL A 12 0.26 13.67 -9.28
C VAL A 12 -1.14 13.05 -9.21
N PRO A 13 -1.29 11.74 -9.45
CA PRO A 13 -2.60 11.10 -9.44
C PRO A 13 -3.19 11.07 -8.04
N TRP A 14 -4.52 11.14 -7.97
CA TRP A 14 -5.23 10.83 -6.73
C TRP A 14 -5.26 9.33 -6.51
N HIS A 15 -5.48 8.90 -5.27
CA HIS A 15 -5.62 7.48 -4.96
C HIS A 15 -6.69 6.79 -5.80
N ALA A 16 -7.82 7.48 -6.08
CA ALA A 16 -8.87 6.95 -6.94
C ALA A 16 -8.39 6.65 -8.37
N ASP A 17 -7.52 7.49 -8.93
CA ASP A 17 -6.93 7.27 -10.26
C ASP A 17 -6.01 6.05 -10.25
N VAL A 18 -5.20 5.89 -9.17
CA VAL A 18 -4.35 4.72 -8.98
C VAL A 18 -5.19 3.44 -8.85
N LYS A 19 -6.29 3.47 -8.09
CA LYS A 19 -7.23 2.34 -7.95
C LYS A 19 -7.79 1.93 -9.31
N ALA A 20 -8.37 2.88 -10.06
CA ALA A 20 -8.97 2.60 -11.36
C ALA A 20 -7.95 2.03 -12.35
N PHE A 21 -6.73 2.57 -12.36
CA PHE A 21 -5.64 2.03 -13.17
C PHE A 21 -5.24 0.60 -12.75
N SER A 22 -5.12 0.36 -11.45
CA SER A 22 -4.80 -0.95 -10.88
C SER A 22 -5.87 -2.02 -11.18
N GLU A 23 -7.16 -1.67 -11.11
CA GLU A 23 -8.27 -2.55 -11.48
C GLU A 23 -8.23 -2.90 -12.97
N ALA A 24 -8.00 -1.91 -13.84
CA ALA A 24 -7.85 -2.13 -15.28
C ALA A 24 -6.64 -3.05 -15.59
N LEU A 25 -5.54 -2.88 -14.86
CA LEU A 25 -4.36 -3.73 -15.00
C LEU A 25 -4.62 -5.17 -14.53
N ALA A 26 -5.32 -5.34 -13.39
CA ALA A 26 -5.73 -6.65 -12.89
C ALA A 26 -6.65 -7.36 -13.90
N LEU A 27 -7.64 -6.66 -14.47
CA LEU A 27 -8.51 -7.20 -15.51
C LEU A 27 -7.72 -7.64 -16.75
N LYS A 28 -6.75 -6.82 -17.18
CA LYS A 28 -5.87 -7.14 -18.32
C LYS A 28 -5.01 -8.38 -18.07
N SER A 29 -4.74 -8.73 -16.81
CA SER A 29 -3.96 -9.92 -16.45
C SER A 29 -4.73 -11.24 -16.65
N GLN A 30 -6.02 -11.19 -16.99
CA GLN A 30 -6.85 -12.37 -17.22
C GLN A 30 -6.85 -13.37 -16.04
N GLY A 31 -6.82 -12.84 -14.81
CA GLY A 31 -6.87 -13.61 -13.57
C GLY A 31 -5.51 -14.07 -13.04
N GLU A 32 -4.40 -13.70 -13.67
CA GLU A 32 -3.06 -13.94 -13.10
C GLU A 32 -2.82 -13.09 -11.84
N TYR A 33 -3.27 -11.84 -11.86
CA TYR A 33 -3.17 -10.88 -10.77
C TYR A 33 -4.53 -10.31 -10.40
N GLU A 34 -4.71 -10.06 -9.11
CA GLU A 34 -5.86 -9.32 -8.58
C GLU A 34 -5.36 -8.29 -7.56
N VAL A 35 -6.21 -7.28 -7.29
CA VAL A 35 -5.97 -6.29 -6.24
C VAL A 35 -6.11 -6.95 -4.86
N ALA A 36 -5.04 -6.92 -4.07
CA ALA A 36 -4.99 -7.58 -2.77
C ALA A 36 -5.11 -6.59 -1.61
N CYS A 37 -4.41 -5.46 -1.71
CA CYS A 37 -4.33 -4.45 -0.67
C CYS A 37 -4.31 -3.04 -1.27
N GLU A 38 -4.66 -2.06 -0.45
CA GLU A 38 -4.41 -0.66 -0.74
C GLU A 38 -3.87 0.06 0.49
N HIS A 39 -3.18 1.18 0.28
CA HIS A 39 -2.77 2.11 1.33
C HIS A 39 -3.03 3.54 0.84
N VAL A 40 -4.18 4.08 1.24
CA VAL A 40 -4.73 5.35 0.74
C VAL A 40 -3.76 6.50 1.01
N HIS A 41 -3.13 6.52 2.19
CA HIS A 41 -2.26 7.61 2.61
C HIS A 41 -0.97 7.71 1.79
N SER A 42 -0.47 6.58 1.29
CA SER A 42 0.70 6.56 0.40
C SER A 42 0.32 6.48 -1.08
N CYS A 43 -0.98 6.60 -1.45
CA CYS A 43 -1.48 6.37 -2.81
C CYS A 43 -0.98 5.05 -3.44
N CYS A 44 -1.03 3.94 -2.70
CA CYS A 44 -0.48 2.65 -3.16
C CYS A 44 -1.56 1.57 -3.25
N VAL A 45 -1.48 0.74 -4.29
CA VAL A 45 -2.31 -0.45 -4.47
C VAL A 45 -1.40 -1.63 -4.78
N LEU A 46 -1.63 -2.76 -4.13
CA LEU A 46 -0.88 -4.00 -4.34
C LEU A 46 -1.68 -4.94 -5.24
N LEU A 47 -1.10 -5.30 -6.40
CA LEU A 47 -1.56 -6.44 -7.21
C LEU A 47 -0.74 -7.67 -6.83
N ALA A 48 -1.40 -8.77 -6.49
CA ALA A 48 -0.75 -10.01 -6.11
C ALA A 48 -1.14 -11.16 -7.04
N LYS A 49 -0.20 -12.08 -7.27
CA LYS A 49 -0.46 -13.31 -8.05
C LYS A 49 -1.50 -14.15 -7.33
N THR A 50 -2.64 -14.37 -7.98
CA THR A 50 -3.78 -15.10 -7.41
C THR A 50 -3.39 -16.51 -6.98
N LYS A 51 -2.77 -17.28 -7.91
CA LYS A 51 -2.32 -18.66 -7.68
C LYS A 51 -1.30 -18.83 -6.55
N LYS A 52 -0.61 -17.76 -6.16
CA LYS A 52 0.46 -17.83 -5.14
C LYS A 52 0.01 -17.29 -3.79
N PHE A 53 -0.73 -16.19 -3.78
CA PHE A 53 -1.02 -15.43 -2.57
C PHE A 53 -2.51 -15.40 -2.20
N LYS A 54 -3.39 -16.04 -2.98
CA LYS A 54 -4.81 -16.18 -2.65
C LYS A 54 -5.12 -17.65 -2.34
N ILE A 55 -5.31 -17.94 -1.05
CA ILE A 55 -5.55 -19.30 -0.54
C ILE A 55 -6.98 -19.33 -0.01
N ASP A 56 -7.82 -20.22 -0.55
CA ASP A 56 -9.25 -20.35 -0.18
C ASP A 56 -10.03 -19.02 -0.22
N GLY A 57 -9.68 -18.16 -1.19
CA GLY A 57 -10.30 -16.84 -1.37
C GLY A 57 -9.73 -15.72 -0.48
N GLN A 58 -8.86 -16.06 0.48
CA GLN A 58 -8.21 -15.11 1.39
C GLN A 58 -6.81 -14.72 0.90
N TRP A 59 -6.44 -13.45 1.08
CA TRP A 59 -5.11 -12.94 0.74
C TRP A 59 -4.08 -13.27 1.81
N TYR A 60 -2.89 -13.68 1.36
CA TYR A 60 -1.69 -13.98 2.16
C TYR A 60 -0.51 -13.15 1.65
N THR A 61 -0.65 -11.83 1.67
CA THR A 61 0.39 -10.90 1.19
C THR A 61 1.20 -10.28 2.34
N TRP A 62 0.88 -10.62 3.58
CA TRP A 62 1.58 -10.12 4.74
C TRP A 62 2.86 -10.92 5.02
N ILE A 63 3.82 -10.29 5.70
CA ILE A 63 5.07 -10.94 6.08
C ILE A 63 4.97 -11.34 7.55
N ASP A 64 5.10 -12.64 7.82
CA ASP A 64 5.42 -13.16 9.14
C ASP A 64 6.91 -12.92 9.40
N TYR A 65 7.23 -11.81 10.08
CA TYR A 65 8.61 -11.42 10.32
C TYR A 65 9.34 -12.39 11.24
N GLU A 66 8.66 -12.99 12.21
CA GLU A 66 9.26 -13.99 13.10
C GLU A 66 9.72 -15.20 12.29
N LYS A 67 8.83 -15.78 11.48
CA LYS A 67 9.19 -16.89 10.56
C LYS A 67 10.25 -16.48 9.56
N PHE A 68 10.14 -15.28 8.98
CA PHE A 68 11.14 -14.78 8.03
C PHE A 68 12.53 -14.72 8.68
N HIS A 69 12.63 -14.20 9.90
CA HIS A 69 13.90 -14.11 10.63
C HIS A 69 14.46 -15.50 10.97
N ASP A 70 13.62 -16.44 11.38
CA ASP A 70 14.03 -17.83 11.62
C ASP A 70 14.56 -18.50 10.34
N LEU A 71 13.87 -18.30 9.21
CA LEU A 71 14.29 -18.82 7.91
C LEU A 71 15.62 -18.23 7.44
N VAL A 72 15.80 -16.91 7.61
CA VAL A 72 17.08 -16.25 7.33
C VAL A 72 18.19 -16.80 8.23
N ALA A 73 17.93 -16.96 9.53
CA ALA A 73 18.91 -17.49 10.47
C ALA A 73 19.28 -18.95 10.20
N SER A 74 18.36 -19.74 9.63
CA SER A 74 18.60 -21.14 9.27
C SER A 74 19.65 -21.33 8.16
N GLY A 75 19.90 -20.29 7.34
CA GLY A 75 20.78 -20.36 6.17
C GLY A 75 20.27 -21.24 5.02
N SER A 76 19.05 -21.78 5.13
CA SER A 76 18.43 -22.63 4.11
C SER A 76 17.80 -21.79 2.99
N THR A 77 17.56 -22.41 1.83
CA THR A 77 16.77 -21.78 0.77
C THR A 77 15.29 -21.80 1.16
N PHE A 78 14.62 -20.65 1.08
CA PHE A 78 13.20 -20.50 1.33
C PHE A 78 12.58 -19.52 0.32
N ASP A 79 11.26 -19.54 0.19
CA ASP A 79 10.50 -18.62 -0.62
C ASP A 79 9.37 -17.94 0.17
N SER A 80 8.63 -17.03 -0.47
CA SER A 80 7.58 -16.26 0.20
C SER A 80 6.42 -17.08 0.74
N LYS A 81 6.24 -18.34 0.34
CA LYS A 81 5.25 -19.26 0.91
C LYS A 81 5.61 -19.69 2.33
N ASP A 82 6.89 -19.68 2.66
CA ASP A 82 7.37 -20.13 3.96
C ASP A 82 7.14 -19.09 5.07
N TYR A 83 6.98 -17.81 4.69
CA TYR A 83 6.77 -16.70 5.63
C TYR A 83 5.55 -15.82 5.32
N MET A 84 4.73 -16.15 4.31
CA MET A 84 3.50 -15.39 4.09
C MET A 84 2.52 -15.60 5.24
N ALA A 85 1.88 -14.51 5.66
CA ALA A 85 0.79 -14.51 6.62
C ALA A 85 -0.46 -13.94 5.96
N ALA A 86 -1.62 -14.24 6.57
CA ALA A 86 -2.89 -13.68 6.15
C ALA A 86 -2.82 -12.15 6.16
N THR A 87 -3.28 -11.54 5.07
CA THR A 87 -3.41 -10.10 4.96
C THR A 87 -4.38 -9.59 6.03
N PRO A 88 -3.97 -8.62 6.87
CA PRO A 88 -4.85 -8.05 7.89
C PRO A 88 -6.12 -7.47 7.27
N ALA A 89 -7.25 -7.59 7.96
CA ALA A 89 -8.55 -7.16 7.44
C ALA A 89 -8.55 -5.67 7.02
N TRP A 90 -7.91 -4.80 7.79
CA TRP A 90 -7.76 -3.37 7.52
C TRP A 90 -6.86 -3.05 6.32
N ALA A 91 -6.05 -4.03 5.87
CA ALA A 91 -5.15 -3.90 4.72
C ALA A 91 -5.73 -4.46 3.43
N VAL A 92 -6.79 -5.27 3.50
CA VAL A 92 -7.44 -5.83 2.32
C VAL A 92 -8.01 -4.69 1.47
N TYR A 93 -7.92 -4.85 0.14
CA TYR A 93 -8.45 -3.87 -0.79
C TYR A 93 -9.93 -3.56 -0.52
N GLY A 94 -10.28 -2.27 -0.37
CA GLY A 94 -11.64 -1.83 -0.03
C GLY A 94 -12.00 -1.86 1.45
N ALA A 95 -11.05 -2.18 2.34
CA ALA A 95 -11.25 -2.03 3.79
C ALA A 95 -11.54 -0.57 4.18
N GLU A 96 -12.34 -0.37 5.22
CA GLU A 96 -12.74 0.95 5.70
C GLU A 96 -11.52 1.79 6.12
N GLU A 97 -10.52 1.13 6.69
CA GLU A 97 -9.29 1.75 7.17
C GLU A 97 -8.33 2.11 6.03
N GLY A 98 -8.59 1.64 4.80
CA GLY A 98 -7.83 2.00 3.61
C GLY A 98 -6.34 1.66 3.72
N GLY A 99 -6.00 0.56 4.38
CA GLY A 99 -4.62 0.12 4.61
C GLY A 99 -3.94 0.68 5.85
N PHE A 100 -4.64 1.50 6.63
CA PHE A 100 -4.06 2.09 7.83
C PHE A 100 -4.29 1.17 9.03
N ASP A 101 -3.22 0.78 9.71
CA ASP A 101 -3.30 -0.06 10.90
C ASP A 101 -4.09 0.66 12.02
N PRO A 102 -5.22 0.12 12.50
CA PRO A 102 -6.03 0.71 13.56
C PRO A 102 -5.25 0.93 14.87
N ALA A 103 -4.23 0.11 15.14
CA ALA A 103 -3.40 0.23 16.33
C ALA A 103 -2.40 1.40 16.25
N GLN A 104 -2.11 1.90 15.04
CA GLN A 104 -1.25 3.05 14.85
C GLN A 104 -2.02 4.33 15.14
N LEU A 105 -1.79 4.94 16.30
CA LEU A 105 -2.35 6.25 16.60
C LEU A 105 -1.78 7.29 15.63
N ARG A 106 -2.66 7.91 14.84
CA ARG A 106 -2.30 8.98 13.91
C ARG A 106 -1.77 10.17 14.70
N TYR A 107 -0.45 10.31 14.78
CA TYR A 107 0.19 11.46 15.42
C TYR A 107 -0.05 12.72 14.57
N LYS A 108 -1.10 13.47 14.89
CA LYS A 108 -1.31 14.82 14.35
C LYS A 108 -0.34 15.77 15.05
N LYS A 109 0.75 16.14 14.39
CA LYS A 109 1.55 17.31 14.80
C LYS A 109 0.63 18.54 14.79
N GLU A 110 0.45 19.19 15.92
CA GLU A 110 -0.19 20.50 15.98
C GLU A 110 0.61 21.47 15.10
N ARG A 111 -0.02 21.98 14.05
CA ARG A 111 0.59 23.00 13.20
C ARG A 111 0.48 24.34 13.92
N HIS A 112 1.52 24.73 14.65
CA HIS A 112 1.72 26.12 15.07
C HIS A 112 2.13 26.99 13.86
N HIS A 113 1.24 27.16 12.88
CA HIS A 113 1.38 28.27 11.95
C HIS A 113 0.89 29.53 12.68
N LYS A 114 1.82 30.36 13.16
CA LYS A 114 1.49 31.74 13.58
C LYS A 114 0.88 32.43 12.36
N SER A 115 -0.43 32.66 12.39
CA SER A 115 -1.12 33.53 11.43
C SER A 115 -0.61 34.95 11.66
N SER A 116 0.30 35.42 10.81
CA SER A 116 0.58 36.85 10.71
C SER A 116 -0.42 37.46 9.72
N ARG A 117 -1.67 37.62 10.14
CA ARG A 117 -2.53 38.66 9.54
C ARG A 117 -2.03 40.00 10.05
N LYS A 118 -1.30 40.75 9.21
CA LYS A 118 -1.22 42.20 9.36
C LYS A 118 -2.43 42.79 8.64
N GLU A 119 -3.40 43.26 9.41
CA GLU A 119 -4.29 44.32 8.97
C GLU A 119 -3.49 45.62 8.93
N SER A 120 -3.52 46.29 7.78
CA SER A 120 -3.19 47.70 7.56
C SER A 120 -3.88 48.00 6.23
N GLY A 121 -4.89 48.84 6.13
CA GLY A 121 -5.07 50.15 6.73
C GLY A 121 -5.31 51.10 5.56
#